data_AF-A0A2N8TQ59-F1
#
_entry.id   AF-A0A2N8TQ59-F1
#
_cell.length_a   1.000
_cell.length_b   1.000
_cell.length_c   1.000
_cell.angle_alpha   90.00
_cell.angle_beta   90.00
_cell.angle_gamma   90.00
#
_symmetry.space_group_name_H-M   'P 1'
#
loop_
_entity.id
_entity.type
_entity.pdbx_description
1 polymer ?
#
loop_
_entity_poly.entity_id
_entity_poly.type
_entity_poly.pdbx_seq_one_letter_code
_entity_poly.pdbx_strand_id
1 'polypeptide(L)'
;MARHYQPVYDYAVICLASSAQVAAMVTGTAFHRTLNRLAFGESAVALRPALLVTVRDTIREWSGDDRISAVLPALQKPAGGRGLRAATSMTPENRILAERAFQALPAASRCLLWHVEVEADPLSVPAGLLGMDTDIASAALEQARDKFREGCVHAHRELAPTQDCRFYNRLLDVPIRRGGALLPDVQQHLDECRYCRGAAEQLSHFEGPLGPLTAEAVLGWGAHRYLGSRPGRASHGSRGARSGRRGGGRRGGGRHGLLSRLPVPARRVPEALRSSRALLSGVGAVSAGVLATVLIISASSHDGGEADPAGSNSAADGKGPTSATPPGTAGLPSAPGVTRLRNAGADLCLDIRDLPKEGSGAKLAECTAVWTQQWTYEDDGLLRSVADPGLCLDSHKDAGVVVLGTCADEDAERGDDVRYDITVQGELLPRWDERLALAPADDDPDADIVVKVRDHSSDAQRWQPEPLPTAEGSLSIEEQRDPAARQVTLTDGRTA
;
A
#
# COMPACT_ATOMS: atom_id res chain seq x y z
N MET A 1 20.47 18.67 9.47
CA MET A 1 19.57 19.65 8.83
C MET A 1 20.18 20.41 7.66
N ALA A 2 21.36 21.05 7.79
CA ALA A 2 21.96 21.86 6.72
C ALA A 2 22.03 21.17 5.33
N ARG A 3 22.38 19.88 5.29
CA ARG A 3 22.46 19.08 4.04
C ARG A 3 21.13 18.84 3.31
N HIS A 4 20.00 19.07 3.97
CA HIS A 4 18.67 18.88 3.37
C HIS A 4 18.06 20.19 2.89
N TYR A 5 18.48 21.33 3.46
CA TYR A 5 17.85 22.62 3.17
C TYR A 5 17.94 22.99 1.69
N GLN A 6 19.15 22.95 1.11
CA GLN A 6 19.34 23.39 -0.28
C GLN A 6 18.52 22.54 -1.28
N PRO A 7 18.56 21.19 -1.27
CA PRO A 7 17.69 20.37 -2.11
C PRO A 7 16.19 20.69 -1.96
N VAL A 8 15.72 20.87 -0.73
CA VAL A 8 14.30 21.13 -0.45
C VAL A 8 13.89 22.53 -0.96
N TYR A 9 14.75 23.52 -0.76
CA TYR A 9 14.56 24.87 -1.28
C TYR A 9 14.57 24.90 -2.82
N ASP A 10 15.52 24.21 -3.47
CA ASP A 10 15.56 24.11 -4.93
C ASP A 10 14.26 23.51 -5.48
N TYR A 11 13.74 22.48 -4.81
CA TYR A 11 12.47 21.87 -5.20
C TYR A 11 11.28 22.81 -4.99
N ALA A 12 11.24 23.59 -3.91
CA ALA A 12 10.21 24.60 -3.70
C ALA A 12 10.23 25.66 -4.82
N VAL A 13 11.42 26.10 -5.24
CA VAL A 13 11.58 27.01 -6.40
C VAL A 13 11.04 26.37 -7.68
N ILE A 14 11.34 25.09 -7.93
CA ILE A 14 10.83 24.32 -9.07
C ILE A 14 9.29 24.26 -9.04
N CYS A 15 8.70 23.93 -7.89
CA CYS A 15 7.26 23.78 -7.73
C CYS A 15 6.49 25.11 -7.81
N LEU A 16 7.09 26.22 -7.38
CA LEU A 16 6.46 27.54 -7.45
C LEU A 16 6.67 28.26 -8.78
N ALA A 17 7.68 27.85 -9.57
CA ALA A 17 8.15 28.59 -10.74
C ALA A 17 8.41 30.08 -10.44
N SER A 18 8.87 30.39 -9.22
CA SER A 18 9.00 31.75 -8.68
C SER A 18 10.25 31.95 -7.84
N SER A 19 10.50 33.20 -7.43
CA SER A 19 11.68 33.62 -6.68
C SER A 19 11.54 33.48 -5.15
N ALA A 20 12.65 33.75 -4.47
CA ALA A 20 13.16 33.15 -3.24
C ALA A 20 12.25 33.15 -1.99
N GLN A 21 11.47 34.20 -1.75
CA GLN A 21 10.83 34.39 -0.43
C GLN A 21 9.76 33.34 -0.14
N VAL A 22 8.85 33.08 -1.08
CA VAL A 22 7.79 32.06 -0.91
C VAL A 22 8.39 30.66 -0.87
N ALA A 23 9.43 30.40 -1.66
CA ALA A 23 10.16 29.13 -1.62
C ALA A 23 10.80 28.89 -0.24
N ALA A 24 11.39 29.91 0.38
CA ALA A 24 11.96 29.82 1.73
C ALA A 24 10.87 29.55 2.79
N MET A 25 9.71 30.24 2.71
CA MET A 25 8.59 30.01 3.63
C MET A 25 8.04 28.58 3.55
N VAL A 26 7.80 28.09 2.33
CA VAL A 26 7.36 26.71 2.10
C VAL A 26 8.40 25.71 2.59
N THR A 27 9.69 25.97 2.33
CA THR A 27 10.79 25.13 2.81
C THR A 27 10.79 25.05 4.33
N GLY A 28 10.74 26.20 5.03
CA GLY A 28 10.66 26.25 6.48
C GLY A 28 9.44 25.49 7.03
N THR A 29 8.28 25.65 6.39
CA THR A 29 7.05 24.93 6.75
C THR A 29 7.20 23.42 6.58
N ALA A 30 7.81 22.97 5.48
CA ALA A 30 8.05 21.55 5.23
C ALA A 30 8.99 20.94 6.28
N PHE A 31 10.05 21.65 6.67
CA PHE A 31 10.91 21.24 7.78
C PHE A 31 10.13 21.16 9.09
N HIS A 32 9.36 22.19 9.44
CA HIS A 32 8.56 22.21 10.66
C HIS A 32 7.58 21.03 10.73
N ARG A 33 6.79 20.81 9.67
CA ARG A 33 5.84 19.69 9.59
C ARG A 33 6.53 18.33 9.67
N THR A 34 7.63 18.14 8.95
CA THR A 34 8.37 16.86 8.98
C THR A 34 8.98 16.61 10.35
N LEU A 35 9.58 17.63 10.99
CA LEU A 35 10.15 17.49 12.33
C LEU A 35 9.10 17.17 13.38
N ASN A 36 7.90 17.76 13.28
CA ASN A 36 6.80 17.41 14.17
C ASN A 36 6.44 15.93 14.04
N ARG A 37 6.36 15.38 12.82
CA ARG A 37 6.12 13.94 12.63
C ARG A 37 7.20 13.06 13.26
N LEU A 38 8.47 13.46 13.18
CA LEU A 38 9.56 12.76 13.87
C LEU A 38 9.42 12.82 15.39
N ALA A 39 8.94 13.95 15.93
CA ALA A 39 8.67 14.08 17.35
C ALA A 39 7.54 13.12 17.81
N PHE A 40 6.63 12.76 16.91
CA PHE A 40 5.58 11.75 17.12
C PHE A 40 6.01 10.32 16.74
N GLY A 41 7.32 10.06 16.56
CA GLY A 41 7.86 8.70 16.40
C GLY A 41 8.10 8.22 14.97
N GLU A 42 7.88 9.05 13.94
CA GLU A 42 8.25 8.67 12.57
C GLU A 42 9.77 8.53 12.40
N SER A 43 10.19 7.63 11.49
CA SER A 43 11.61 7.37 11.22
C SER A 43 12.32 8.54 10.55
N ALA A 44 13.46 8.96 11.11
CA ALA A 44 14.32 10.01 10.59
C ALA A 44 15.28 9.56 9.46
N VAL A 45 15.10 8.37 8.89
CA VAL A 45 16.08 7.75 7.99
C VAL A 45 15.96 8.23 6.54
N ALA A 46 14.74 8.35 6.00
CA ALA A 46 14.48 8.77 4.62
C ALA A 46 13.94 10.22 4.54
N LEU A 47 14.60 11.16 5.22
CA LEU A 47 14.07 12.53 5.38
C LEU A 47 13.96 13.33 4.10
N ARG A 48 14.91 13.17 3.17
CA ARG A 48 14.93 14.01 1.95
C ARG A 48 13.68 13.82 1.08
N PRO A 49 13.25 12.59 0.71
CA PRO A 49 11.99 12.42 -0.03
C PRO A 49 10.78 12.92 0.76
N ALA A 50 10.72 12.68 2.07
CA ALA A 50 9.61 13.14 2.92
C ALA A 50 9.48 14.68 2.94
N LEU A 51 10.60 15.40 3.06
CA LEU A 51 10.63 16.87 3.01
C LEU A 51 10.16 17.40 1.65
N LEU A 52 10.59 16.77 0.55
CA LEU A 52 10.21 17.19 -0.80
C LEU A 52 8.72 16.97 -1.07
N VAL A 53 8.18 15.81 -0.66
CA VAL A 53 6.73 15.54 -0.73
C VAL A 53 5.97 16.59 0.10
N THR A 54 6.43 16.89 1.31
CA THR A 54 5.81 17.91 2.16
C THR A 54 5.84 19.31 1.54
N VAL A 55 6.89 19.68 0.79
CA VAL A 55 6.94 20.93 0.01
C VAL A 55 5.83 20.98 -1.03
N ARG A 56 5.69 19.93 -1.86
CA ARG A 56 4.67 19.86 -2.91
C ARG A 56 3.26 19.94 -2.30
N ASP A 57 3.02 19.19 -1.24
CA ASP A 57 1.71 19.12 -0.59
C ASP A 57 1.36 20.45 0.10
N THR A 58 2.33 21.11 0.75
CA THR A 58 2.15 22.46 1.32
C THR A 58 1.84 23.49 0.23
N ILE A 59 2.51 23.44 -0.92
CA ILE A 59 2.21 24.34 -2.04
C ILE A 59 0.81 24.10 -2.58
N ARG A 60 0.39 22.84 -2.72
CA ARG A 60 -0.95 22.46 -3.20
C ARG A 60 -2.04 22.95 -2.23
N GLU A 61 -1.82 22.80 -0.93
CA GLU A 61 -2.71 23.29 0.11
C GLU A 61 -2.84 24.82 0.07
N TRP A 62 -1.71 25.54 0.10
CA TRP A 62 -1.70 27.01 0.08
C TRP A 62 -2.24 27.59 -1.22
N SER A 63 -2.03 26.91 -2.35
CA SER A 63 -2.61 27.34 -3.63
C SER A 63 -4.11 27.05 -3.71
N GLY A 64 -4.60 26.07 -2.94
CA GLY A 64 -6.03 25.76 -2.74
C GLY A 64 -6.77 26.78 -1.88
N ASP A 65 -6.09 27.37 -0.90
CA ASP A 65 -6.65 28.42 -0.03
C ASP A 65 -6.63 29.79 -0.72
N ASP A 66 -7.81 30.34 -1.00
CA ASP A 66 -7.96 31.59 -1.73
C ASP A 66 -7.43 32.82 -0.95
N ARG A 67 -7.45 32.80 0.39
CA ARG A 67 -6.93 33.89 1.23
C ARG A 67 -5.40 33.90 1.20
N ILE A 68 -4.78 32.73 1.38
CA ILE A 68 -3.32 32.58 1.32
C ILE A 68 -2.82 32.91 -0.09
N SER A 69 -3.49 32.38 -1.10
CA SER A 69 -3.18 32.62 -2.50
C SER A 69 -3.30 34.08 -2.94
N ALA A 70 -4.23 34.84 -2.37
CA ALA A 70 -4.38 36.26 -2.67
C ALA A 70 -3.19 37.10 -2.19
N VAL A 71 -2.61 36.74 -1.03
CA VAL A 71 -1.46 37.46 -0.45
C VAL A 71 -0.10 36.91 -0.91
N LEU A 72 -0.07 35.72 -1.53
CA LEU A 72 1.13 35.09 -2.10
C LEU A 72 0.96 34.83 -3.61
N PRO A 73 1.11 35.84 -4.50
CA PRO A 73 0.87 35.70 -5.94
C PRO A 73 1.73 34.64 -6.64
N ALA A 74 2.86 34.23 -6.05
CA ALA A 74 3.69 33.14 -6.55
C ALA A 74 2.94 31.80 -6.63
N LEU A 75 1.99 31.55 -5.71
CA LEU A 75 1.15 30.34 -5.70
C LEU A 75 0.19 30.29 -6.89
N GLN A 76 -0.10 31.44 -7.50
CA GLN A 76 -1.10 31.56 -8.57
C GLN A 76 -0.54 31.28 -9.97
N LYS A 77 0.76 30.99 -10.08
CA LYS A 77 1.41 30.66 -11.36
C LYS A 77 0.89 29.35 -11.94
N PRO A 78 0.43 29.30 -13.21
CA PRO A 78 -0.04 28.07 -13.84
C PRO A 78 0.99 26.95 -13.90
N ALA A 79 2.26 27.29 -14.17
CA ALA A 79 3.37 26.34 -14.18
C ALA A 79 3.89 25.98 -12.78
N GLY A 80 3.27 26.52 -11.73
CA GLY A 80 3.59 26.28 -10.33
C GLY A 80 2.35 25.96 -9.52
N GLY A 81 2.13 26.68 -8.40
CA GLY A 81 1.09 26.34 -7.41
C GLY A 81 -0.33 26.16 -7.96
N ARG A 82 -0.75 26.96 -8.95
CA ARG A 82 -2.08 26.82 -9.60
C ARG A 82 -2.17 25.51 -10.39
N GLY A 83 -1.09 25.11 -11.04
CA GLY A 83 -1.00 23.82 -11.72
C GLY A 83 -1.07 22.65 -10.74
N LEU A 84 -0.39 22.74 -9.59
CA LEU A 84 -0.51 21.74 -8.52
C LEU A 84 -1.93 21.66 -7.95
N ARG A 85 -2.60 22.81 -7.75
CA ARG A 85 -4.02 22.86 -7.29
C ARG A 85 -4.92 22.12 -8.26
N ALA A 86 -4.74 22.34 -9.56
CA ALA A 86 -5.59 21.80 -10.61
C ALA A 86 -5.34 20.32 -10.91
N ALA A 87 -4.19 19.76 -10.51
CA ALA A 87 -3.88 18.36 -10.74
C ALA A 87 -4.71 17.47 -9.81
N THR A 88 -5.41 16.48 -10.37
CA THR A 88 -6.23 15.52 -9.61
C THR A 88 -5.37 14.60 -8.75
N SER A 89 -4.30 14.05 -9.33
CA SER A 89 -3.27 13.25 -8.64
C SER A 89 -1.91 13.91 -8.82
N MET A 90 -1.04 13.80 -7.81
CA MET A 90 0.36 14.18 -7.94
C MET A 90 1.16 13.12 -8.69
N THR A 91 0.82 11.85 -8.47
CA THR A 91 1.51 10.72 -9.09
C THR A 91 0.80 10.33 -10.39
N PRO A 92 1.51 10.29 -11.53
CA PRO A 92 0.93 9.82 -12.79
C PRO A 92 0.41 8.38 -12.69
N GLU A 93 -0.67 8.06 -13.41
CA GLU A 93 -1.26 6.70 -13.38
C GLU A 93 -0.24 5.60 -13.73
N ASN A 94 0.67 5.88 -14.67
CA ASN A 94 1.74 4.97 -15.06
C ASN A 94 2.92 4.93 -14.05
N ARG A 95 2.75 5.45 -12.84
CA ARG A 95 3.75 5.44 -11.76
C ARG A 95 3.20 4.90 -10.44
N ILE A 96 1.91 4.60 -10.37
CA ILE A 96 1.25 4.08 -9.15
C ILE A 96 1.92 2.80 -8.63
N LEU A 97 2.38 1.92 -9.52
CA LEU A 97 3.07 0.68 -9.12
C LEU A 97 4.38 0.98 -8.39
N ALA A 98 5.22 1.84 -8.98
CA ALA A 98 6.47 2.27 -8.38
C ALA A 98 6.24 3.12 -7.12
N GLU A 99 5.19 3.93 -7.05
CA GLU A 99 4.84 4.68 -5.85
C GLU A 99 4.52 3.75 -4.68
N ARG A 100 3.56 2.83 -4.88
CA ARG A 100 3.14 1.85 -3.86
C ARG A 100 4.32 0.98 -3.44
N ALA A 101 5.10 0.50 -4.40
CA ALA A 101 6.28 -0.32 -4.14
C ALA A 101 7.35 0.45 -3.36
N PHE A 102 7.63 1.71 -3.72
CA PHE A 102 8.63 2.51 -3.01
C PHE A 102 8.20 2.79 -1.57
N GLN A 103 6.93 3.14 -1.33
CA GLN A 103 6.43 3.43 0.01
C GLN A 103 6.41 2.20 0.92
N ALA A 104 6.18 1.01 0.36
CA ALA A 104 6.22 -0.26 1.10
C ALA A 104 7.65 -0.68 1.52
N LEU A 105 8.70 -0.04 0.98
CA LEU A 105 10.07 -0.38 1.35
C LEU A 105 10.41 0.10 2.78
N PRO A 106 11.26 -0.66 3.50
CA PRO A 106 11.86 -0.21 4.74
C PRO A 106 12.54 1.16 4.58
N ALA A 107 12.51 1.98 5.64
CA ALA A 107 13.05 3.34 5.59
C ALA A 107 14.53 3.40 5.15
N ALA A 108 15.34 2.42 5.56
CA ALA A 108 16.74 2.30 5.15
C ALA A 108 16.88 2.07 3.63
N SER A 109 16.07 1.19 3.05
CA SER A 109 16.05 0.93 1.60
C SER A 109 15.61 2.16 0.81
N ARG A 110 14.58 2.89 1.28
CA ARG A 110 14.16 4.17 0.69
C ARG A 110 15.27 5.22 0.75
N CYS A 111 16.02 5.28 1.85
CA CYS A 111 17.16 6.19 2.00
C CYS A 111 18.27 5.87 0.98
N LEU A 112 18.71 4.61 0.89
CA LEU A 112 19.72 4.17 -0.09
C LEU A 112 19.30 4.50 -1.52
N LEU A 113 18.11 4.06 -1.92
CA LEU A 113 17.59 4.29 -3.27
C LEU A 113 17.45 5.79 -3.57
N TRP A 114 16.92 6.59 -2.65
CA TRP A 114 16.75 8.02 -2.90
C TRP A 114 18.08 8.73 -3.10
N HIS A 115 19.04 8.51 -2.19
CA HIS A 115 20.33 9.19 -2.23
C HIS A 115 21.15 8.78 -3.46
N VAL A 116 21.21 7.49 -3.78
CA VAL A 116 21.99 7.01 -4.92
C VAL A 116 21.27 7.25 -6.25
N GLU A 117 19.99 6.87 -6.34
CA GLU A 117 19.26 6.89 -7.61
C GLU A 117 18.62 8.24 -7.91
N VAL A 118 18.25 9.08 -6.94
CA VAL A 118 17.62 10.38 -7.23
C VAL A 118 18.62 11.51 -7.08
N GLU A 119 19.22 11.64 -5.91
CA GLU A 119 20.17 12.73 -5.61
C GLU A 119 21.51 12.59 -6.33
N ALA A 120 21.83 11.37 -6.80
CA ALA A 120 23.15 11.03 -7.34
C ALA A 120 24.29 11.36 -6.36
N ASP A 121 24.02 11.15 -5.07
CA ASP A 121 25.03 11.20 -4.01
C ASP A 121 25.93 9.95 -4.11
N PRO A 122 27.23 10.05 -3.76
CA PRO A 122 28.07 8.86 -3.64
C PRO A 122 27.56 7.97 -2.51
N LEU A 123 27.71 6.64 -2.66
CA LEU A 123 27.18 5.63 -1.72
C LEU A 123 27.63 5.84 -0.26
N SER A 124 28.80 6.45 -0.05
CA SER A 124 29.29 6.82 1.29
C SER A 124 28.36 7.75 2.06
N VAL A 125 27.57 8.58 1.37
CA VAL A 125 26.61 9.49 2.00
C VAL A 125 25.48 8.70 2.69
N PRO A 126 24.65 7.91 1.98
CA PRO A 126 23.62 7.13 2.65
C PRO A 126 24.18 6.05 3.58
N ALA A 127 25.36 5.49 3.31
CA ALA A 127 26.04 4.59 4.25
C ALA A 127 26.28 5.26 5.61
N GLY A 128 26.85 6.48 5.59
CA GLY A 128 27.06 7.28 6.80
C GLY A 128 25.76 7.72 7.49
N LEU A 129 24.68 7.96 6.74
CA LEU A 129 23.36 8.27 7.31
C LEU A 129 22.74 7.07 8.04
N LEU A 130 23.04 5.86 7.59
CA LEU A 130 22.53 4.60 8.13
C LEU A 130 23.45 3.96 9.17
N GLY A 131 24.64 4.53 9.39
CA GLY A 131 25.67 3.90 10.23
C GLY A 131 26.19 2.58 9.66
N MET A 132 26.13 2.42 8.34
CA MET A 132 26.61 1.23 7.64
C MET A 132 28.00 1.47 7.05
N ASP A 133 28.80 0.41 6.98
CA ASP A 133 29.98 0.39 6.12
C ASP A 133 29.57 0.44 4.64
N THR A 134 30.44 0.95 3.76
CA THR A 134 30.16 1.09 2.33
C THR A 134 29.91 -0.25 1.63
N ASP A 135 30.58 -1.34 2.05
CA ASP A 135 30.39 -2.66 1.45
C ASP A 135 29.01 -3.23 1.81
N ILE A 136 28.61 -3.07 3.08
CA ILE A 136 27.26 -3.44 3.56
C ILE A 136 26.20 -2.59 2.86
N ALA A 137 26.42 -1.28 2.74
CA ALA A 137 25.50 -0.38 2.05
C ALA A 137 25.37 -0.74 0.56
N SER A 138 26.43 -1.24 -0.07
CA SER A 138 26.40 -1.70 -1.47
C SER A 138 25.49 -2.92 -1.62
N ALA A 139 25.67 -3.95 -0.79
CA ALA A 139 24.82 -5.12 -0.79
C ALA A 139 23.35 -4.78 -0.45
N ALA A 140 23.14 -3.89 0.53
CA ALA A 140 21.81 -3.42 0.91
C ALA A 140 21.13 -2.61 -0.21
N LEU A 141 21.89 -1.85 -1.02
CA LEU A 141 21.36 -1.13 -2.18
C LEU A 141 20.92 -2.10 -3.28
N GLU A 142 21.70 -3.13 -3.59
CA GLU A 142 21.33 -4.17 -4.55
C GLU A 142 20.04 -4.88 -4.11
N GLN A 143 19.98 -5.28 -2.84
CA GLN A 143 18.78 -5.87 -2.25
C GLN A 143 17.58 -4.92 -2.31
N ALA A 144 17.78 -3.63 -2.04
CA ALA A 144 16.72 -2.62 -2.13
C ALA A 144 16.19 -2.47 -3.57
N ARG A 145 17.05 -2.54 -4.58
CA ARG A 145 16.65 -2.53 -6.00
C ARG A 145 15.81 -3.76 -6.36
N ASP A 146 16.23 -4.94 -5.93
CA ASP A 146 15.48 -6.18 -6.15
C ASP A 146 14.12 -6.15 -5.42
N LYS A 147 14.09 -5.72 -4.15
CA LYS A 147 12.84 -5.58 -3.38
C LYS A 147 11.90 -4.54 -3.97
N PHE A 148 12.43 -3.44 -4.50
CA PHE A 148 11.62 -2.43 -5.17
C PHE A 148 10.97 -3.01 -6.43
N ARG A 149 11.72 -3.80 -7.21
CA ARG A 149 11.18 -4.50 -8.38
C ARG A 149 10.10 -5.52 -8.01
N GLU A 150 10.35 -6.34 -7.01
CA GLU A 150 9.36 -7.29 -6.46
C GLU A 150 8.08 -6.55 -6.02
N GLY A 151 8.23 -5.41 -5.34
CA GLY A 151 7.12 -4.55 -4.97
C GLY A 151 6.31 -4.05 -6.16
N CYS A 152 6.95 -3.64 -7.26
CA CYS A 152 6.25 -3.24 -8.48
C CYS A 152 5.44 -4.40 -9.09
N VAL A 153 6.01 -5.60 -9.12
CA VAL A 153 5.32 -6.82 -9.59
C VAL A 153 4.14 -7.17 -8.67
N HIS A 154 4.32 -7.03 -7.35
CA HIS A 154 3.27 -7.25 -6.36
C HIS A 154 2.12 -6.25 -6.52
N ALA A 155 2.43 -4.95 -6.53
CA ALA A 155 1.47 -3.88 -6.73
C ALA A 155 0.69 -4.07 -8.04
N HIS A 156 1.35 -4.55 -9.10
CA HIS A 156 0.68 -4.86 -10.35
C HIS A 156 -0.42 -5.93 -10.18
N ARG A 157 -0.14 -6.99 -9.43
CA ARG A 157 -1.09 -8.08 -9.19
C ARG A 157 -2.27 -7.61 -8.36
N GLU A 158 -2.02 -6.79 -7.34
CA GLU A 158 -3.06 -6.24 -6.47
C GLU A 158 -4.01 -5.31 -7.25
N LEU A 159 -3.45 -4.39 -8.04
CA LEU A 159 -4.18 -3.35 -8.76
C LEU A 159 -4.64 -3.77 -10.16
N ALA A 160 -4.45 -5.05 -10.52
CA ALA A 160 -4.80 -5.55 -11.85
C ALA A 160 -6.31 -5.41 -12.13
N PRO A 161 -6.70 -4.71 -13.22
CA PRO A 161 -8.10 -4.47 -13.53
C PRO A 161 -8.83 -5.72 -14.03
N THR A 162 -8.10 -6.70 -14.56
CA THR A 162 -8.66 -7.96 -15.08
C THR A 162 -7.83 -9.17 -14.66
N GLN A 163 -8.44 -10.36 -14.71
CA GLN A 163 -7.76 -11.65 -14.52
C GLN A 163 -6.60 -11.83 -15.52
N ASP A 164 -6.79 -11.42 -16.78
CA ASP A 164 -5.75 -11.49 -17.82
C ASP A 164 -4.52 -10.66 -17.45
N CYS A 165 -4.71 -9.45 -16.90
CA CYS A 165 -3.59 -8.63 -16.42
C CYS A 165 -2.80 -9.36 -15.32
N ARG A 166 -3.47 -10.06 -14.40
CA ARG A 166 -2.81 -10.86 -13.36
C ARG A 166 -2.01 -12.03 -13.95
N PHE A 167 -2.55 -12.68 -14.96
CA PHE A 167 -1.87 -13.77 -15.68
C PHE A 167 -0.60 -13.26 -16.39
N TYR A 168 -0.74 -12.24 -17.25
CA TYR A 168 0.37 -11.72 -18.04
C TYR A 168 1.47 -11.08 -17.19
N ASN A 169 1.17 -10.56 -16.00
CA ASN A 169 2.18 -10.08 -15.06
C ASN A 169 3.27 -11.12 -14.76
N ARG A 170 2.88 -12.39 -14.56
CA ARG A 170 3.83 -13.49 -14.27
C ARG A 170 4.78 -13.75 -15.44
N LEU A 171 4.35 -13.38 -16.65
CA LEU A 171 5.10 -13.55 -17.90
C LEU A 171 5.90 -12.30 -18.31
N LEU A 172 5.72 -11.16 -17.63
CA LEU A 172 6.41 -9.91 -17.95
C LEU A 172 7.77 -9.80 -17.26
N ASP A 173 7.85 -10.12 -15.96
CA ASP A 173 9.01 -9.77 -15.16
C ASP A 173 10.30 -10.51 -15.58
N VAL A 174 10.23 -11.83 -15.70
CA VAL A 174 11.41 -12.67 -15.99
C VAL A 174 12.03 -12.34 -17.35
N PRO A 175 11.28 -12.22 -18.47
CA PRO A 175 11.87 -11.84 -19.75
C PRO A 175 12.49 -10.44 -19.73
N ILE A 176 11.86 -9.46 -19.07
CA ILE A 176 12.40 -8.10 -18.96
C ILE A 176 13.74 -8.13 -18.20
N ARG A 177 13.81 -8.87 -17.09
CA ARG A 177 15.04 -9.01 -16.30
C ARG A 177 16.18 -9.66 -17.07
N ARG A 178 15.88 -10.59 -17.97
CA ARG A 178 16.88 -11.28 -18.81
C ARG A 178 17.24 -10.51 -20.09
N GLY A 179 16.56 -9.42 -20.39
CA GLY A 179 16.67 -8.72 -21.68
C GLY A 179 16.21 -9.58 -22.86
N GLY A 180 15.33 -10.56 -22.63
CA GLY A 180 14.80 -11.46 -23.65
C GLY A 180 13.59 -10.86 -24.37
N ALA A 181 13.22 -11.46 -25.51
CA ALA A 181 11.99 -11.11 -26.19
C ALA A 181 10.76 -11.57 -25.37
N LEU A 182 9.72 -10.74 -25.33
CA LEU A 182 8.42 -11.12 -24.77
C LEU A 182 7.75 -12.17 -25.69
N LEU A 183 6.95 -13.05 -25.10
CA LEU A 183 6.11 -13.99 -25.86
C LEU A 183 5.11 -13.21 -26.75
N PRO A 184 4.76 -13.71 -27.95
CA PRO A 184 3.83 -13.03 -28.85
C PRO A 184 2.51 -12.62 -28.18
N ASP A 185 1.91 -13.51 -27.39
CA ASP A 185 0.65 -13.25 -26.68
C ASP A 185 0.78 -12.12 -25.65
N VAL A 186 1.94 -12.04 -24.99
CA VAL A 186 2.24 -10.94 -24.06
C VAL A 186 2.36 -9.63 -24.84
N GLN A 187 3.02 -9.62 -25.99
CA GLN A 187 3.14 -8.43 -26.84
C GLN A 187 1.77 -7.95 -27.31
N GLN A 188 0.91 -8.87 -27.78
CA GLN A 188 -0.45 -8.56 -28.18
C GLN A 188 -1.25 -7.94 -27.02
N HIS A 189 -1.15 -8.49 -25.82
CA HIS A 189 -1.81 -7.91 -24.64
C HIS A 189 -1.30 -6.49 -24.33
N LEU A 190 0.00 -6.23 -24.45
CA LEU A 190 0.57 -4.89 -24.21
C LEU A 190 0.13 -3.86 -25.27
N ASP A 191 -0.22 -4.31 -26.48
CA ASP A 191 -0.75 -3.45 -27.54
C ASP A 191 -2.19 -2.99 -27.26
N GLU A 192 -2.94 -3.75 -26.48
CA GLU A 192 -4.35 -3.47 -26.14
C GLU A 192 -4.51 -2.91 -24.70
N CYS A 193 -3.64 -3.29 -23.76
CA CYS A 193 -3.77 -2.96 -22.34
C CYS A 193 -2.80 -1.85 -21.89
N ARG A 194 -3.33 -0.64 -21.68
CA ARG A 194 -2.56 0.51 -21.17
C ARG A 194 -1.90 0.25 -19.81
N TYR A 195 -2.56 -0.53 -18.95
CA TYR A 195 -2.09 -0.82 -17.59
C TYR A 195 -0.84 -1.71 -17.63
N CYS A 196 -0.90 -2.85 -18.33
CA CYS A 196 0.24 -3.74 -18.48
C CYS A 196 1.37 -3.11 -19.30
N ARG A 197 1.06 -2.23 -20.27
CA ARG A 197 2.07 -1.43 -20.97
C ARG A 197 2.83 -0.50 -20.01
N GLY A 198 2.10 0.22 -19.15
CA GLY A 198 2.71 1.06 -18.11
C GLY A 198 3.53 0.23 -17.12
N ALA A 199 3.12 -0.99 -16.82
CA ALA A 199 3.87 -1.90 -15.95
C ALA A 199 5.18 -2.38 -16.60
N ALA A 200 5.13 -2.79 -17.86
CA ALA A 200 6.30 -3.23 -18.60
C ALA A 200 7.33 -2.09 -18.76
N GLU A 201 6.87 -0.86 -19.01
CA GLU A 201 7.74 0.31 -19.05
C GLU A 201 8.39 0.57 -17.69
N GLN A 202 7.64 0.55 -16.58
CA GLN A 202 8.21 0.71 -15.23
C GLN A 202 9.25 -0.37 -14.90
N LEU A 203 8.95 -1.65 -15.18
CA LEU A 203 9.88 -2.75 -14.94
C LEU A 203 11.17 -2.62 -15.78
N SER A 204 11.10 -1.97 -16.95
CA SER A 204 12.29 -1.76 -17.78
C SER A 204 13.31 -0.78 -17.21
N HIS A 205 12.92 0.12 -16.29
CA HIS A 205 13.85 1.08 -15.65
C HIS A 205 14.87 0.40 -14.73
N PHE A 206 14.56 -0.79 -14.21
CA PHE A 206 15.44 -1.52 -13.30
C PHE A 206 16.73 -2.02 -13.97
N GLU A 207 16.72 -2.16 -15.30
CA GLU A 207 17.90 -2.48 -16.11
C GLU A 207 18.76 -1.25 -16.45
N GLY A 208 18.30 -0.06 -16.05
CA GLY A 208 18.91 1.22 -16.36
C GLY A 208 18.89 2.21 -15.19
N PRO A 209 18.87 3.52 -15.49
CA PRO A 209 18.77 4.55 -14.47
C PRO A 209 17.40 4.50 -13.78
N LEU A 210 17.39 4.20 -12.48
CA LEU A 210 16.15 4.07 -11.70
C LEU A 210 15.63 5.43 -11.21
N GLY A 211 16.50 6.44 -11.20
CA GLY A 211 16.21 7.80 -10.75
C GLY A 211 14.97 8.46 -11.33
N PRO A 212 14.75 8.46 -12.66
CA PRO A 212 13.53 9.00 -13.27
C PRO A 212 12.27 8.32 -12.75
N LEU A 213 12.23 6.98 -12.72
CA LEU A 213 11.09 6.23 -12.20
C LEU A 213 10.81 6.60 -10.74
N THR A 214 11.82 6.56 -9.88
CA THR A 214 11.68 6.88 -8.45
C THR A 214 11.25 8.33 -8.22
N ALA A 215 11.87 9.29 -8.92
CA ALA A 215 11.52 10.69 -8.78
C ALA A 215 10.08 10.98 -9.26
N GLU A 216 9.66 10.40 -10.38
CA GLU A 216 8.29 10.55 -10.88
C GLU A 216 7.26 9.88 -9.97
N ALA A 217 7.58 8.70 -9.43
CA ALA A 217 6.71 7.99 -8.51
C ALA A 217 6.51 8.72 -7.17
N VAL A 218 7.57 9.32 -6.63
CA VAL A 218 7.51 9.98 -5.31
C VAL A 218 7.06 11.44 -5.44
N LEU A 219 7.65 12.20 -6.36
CA LEU A 219 7.42 13.64 -6.48
C LEU A 219 6.32 13.97 -7.48
N GLY A 220 6.21 13.20 -8.56
CA GLY A 220 5.30 13.49 -9.67
C GLY A 220 5.57 14.87 -10.29
N TRP A 221 4.92 15.90 -9.75
CA TRP A 221 5.15 17.29 -10.15
C TRP A 221 6.60 17.73 -9.97
N GLY A 222 7.19 18.26 -11.03
CA GLY A 222 8.56 18.80 -11.00
C GLY A 222 9.66 17.74 -10.87
N ALA A 223 9.33 16.44 -10.86
CA ALA A 223 10.28 15.34 -10.69
C ALA A 223 11.51 15.44 -11.63
N HIS A 224 11.27 15.58 -12.93
CA HIS A 224 12.33 15.68 -13.93
C HIS A 224 13.21 16.93 -13.76
N ARG A 225 12.61 18.07 -13.40
CA ARG A 225 13.34 19.32 -13.15
C ARG A 225 14.17 19.20 -11.88
N TYR A 226 13.65 18.54 -10.86
CA TYR A 226 14.36 18.25 -9.63
C TYR A 226 15.56 17.32 -9.90
N LEU A 227 15.31 16.20 -10.58
CA LEU A 227 16.35 15.24 -10.96
C LEU A 227 17.45 15.91 -11.80
N GLY A 228 17.08 16.73 -12.78
CA GLY A 228 18.02 17.48 -13.62
C GLY A 228 18.84 18.54 -12.87
N SER A 229 18.36 19.02 -11.72
CA SER A 229 19.09 19.98 -10.88
C SER A 229 20.17 19.34 -10.01
N ARG A 230 20.23 18.01 -9.91
CA ARG A 230 21.14 17.31 -8.99
C ARG A 230 22.60 17.39 -9.48
N PRO A 231 23.55 17.88 -8.64
CA PRO A 231 24.93 18.11 -9.06
C PRO A 231 25.63 16.87 -9.64
N GLY A 232 25.39 15.68 -9.07
CA GLY A 232 25.99 14.42 -9.54
C GLY A 232 25.56 14.03 -10.96
N ARG A 233 24.48 14.60 -11.48
CA ARG A 233 23.94 14.30 -12.82
C ARG A 233 24.42 15.27 -13.90
N ALA A 234 24.89 16.46 -13.51
CA ALA A 234 25.39 17.48 -14.44
C ALA A 234 26.63 17.01 -15.25
N SER A 235 27.42 16.08 -14.71
CA SER A 235 28.60 15.53 -15.37
C SER A 235 28.27 14.55 -16.52
N HIS A 236 27.09 13.92 -16.50
CA HIS A 236 26.66 12.95 -17.53
C HIS A 236 25.75 13.58 -18.60
N GLY A 237 25.33 14.83 -18.41
CA GLY A 237 24.35 15.54 -19.26
C GLY A 237 24.90 16.64 -20.15
N SER A 238 26.23 16.74 -20.35
CA SER A 238 26.84 17.75 -21.23
C SER A 238 27.41 17.13 -22.50
N ARG A 239 26.52 16.68 -23.40
CA ARG A 239 26.64 16.75 -24.88
C ARG A 239 25.33 16.26 -25.51
N GLY A 240 24.31 17.11 -25.53
CA GLY A 240 23.08 16.72 -26.23
C GLY A 240 21.86 17.63 -26.17
N ALA A 241 21.98 18.94 -25.97
CA ALA A 241 20.90 19.89 -26.31
C ALA A 241 21.41 21.35 -26.25
N ARG A 242 22.25 21.74 -27.21
CA ARG A 242 22.33 23.14 -27.64
C ARG A 242 21.89 23.18 -29.09
N SER A 243 20.73 23.78 -29.32
CA SER A 243 20.30 24.16 -30.67
C SER A 243 21.29 25.19 -31.21
N GLY A 244 21.96 24.88 -32.33
CA GLY A 244 22.91 25.79 -32.95
C GLY A 244 23.86 25.15 -33.97
N ARG A 245 23.35 24.91 -35.19
CA ARG A 245 24.05 25.03 -36.49
C ARG A 245 25.19 24.05 -36.87
N ARG A 246 24.88 23.23 -37.89
CA ARG A 246 25.70 22.67 -39.00
C ARG A 246 27.00 21.90 -38.71
N GLY A 247 27.03 20.65 -39.18
CA GLY A 247 28.26 19.91 -39.51
C GLY A 247 28.06 18.40 -39.51
N GLY A 248 28.12 17.75 -40.67
CA GLY A 248 27.90 16.30 -40.81
C GLY A 248 29.06 15.44 -40.27
N GLY A 249 28.76 14.17 -40.01
CA GLY A 249 29.76 13.15 -39.66
C GLY A 249 29.13 11.88 -39.10
N ARG A 250 29.48 10.74 -39.71
CA ARG A 250 28.89 9.41 -39.52
C ARG A 250 29.61 8.58 -38.42
N ARG A 251 28.85 7.65 -37.83
CA ARG A 251 29.16 6.27 -37.34
C ARG A 251 29.67 6.01 -35.90
N GLY A 252 29.08 4.94 -35.33
CA GLY A 252 29.53 4.12 -34.19
C GLY A 252 28.41 3.89 -33.17
N GLY A 253 27.51 2.90 -33.33
CA GLY A 253 27.55 1.57 -32.67
C GLY A 253 27.23 1.68 -31.18
N GLY A 254 26.21 1.09 -30.55
CA GLY A 254 25.30 0.00 -30.85
C GLY A 254 24.79 -0.51 -29.49
N ARG A 255 23.47 -0.50 -29.27
CA ARG A 255 22.76 -1.34 -28.30
C ARG A 255 21.26 -1.19 -28.59
N HIS A 256 20.66 -2.26 -29.10
CA HIS A 256 19.27 -2.30 -29.53
C HIS A 256 18.35 -2.20 -28.31
N GLY A 257 17.73 -1.04 -28.10
CA GLY A 257 16.60 -0.89 -27.20
C GLY A 257 15.36 -1.55 -27.81
N LEU A 258 14.84 -2.58 -27.14
CA LEU A 258 13.72 -3.43 -27.59
C LEU A 258 12.35 -2.74 -27.60
N LEU A 259 12.27 -1.42 -27.42
CA LEU A 259 11.01 -0.66 -27.45
C LEU A 259 10.90 0.34 -28.60
N SER A 260 11.63 0.13 -29.70
CA SER A 260 11.56 0.99 -30.89
C SER A 260 10.29 0.79 -31.74
N ARG A 261 9.28 0.05 -31.25
CA ARG A 261 8.04 -0.28 -32.00
C ARG A 261 6.73 -0.17 -31.22
N LEU A 262 6.68 0.60 -30.14
CA LEU A 262 5.38 1.04 -29.58
C LEU A 262 5.02 2.40 -30.19
N PRO A 263 4.04 2.51 -31.09
CA PRO A 263 3.55 3.80 -31.55
C PRO A 263 2.84 4.50 -30.38
N VAL A 264 3.45 5.57 -29.86
CA VAL A 264 2.77 6.52 -28.99
C VAL A 264 1.87 7.38 -29.88
N PRO A 265 0.54 7.43 -29.69
CA PRO A 265 -0.27 8.45 -30.31
C PRO A 265 0.04 9.79 -29.63
N ALA A 266 1.00 10.53 -30.19
CA ALA A 266 1.20 11.92 -29.86
C ALA A 266 -0.02 12.71 -30.37
N ARG A 267 -0.95 13.01 -29.46
CA ARG A 267 -2.06 13.95 -29.71
C ARG A 267 -1.44 15.33 -29.96
N ARG A 268 -1.20 15.66 -31.23
CA ARG A 268 -0.84 17.03 -31.64
C ARG A 268 -2.04 17.93 -31.37
N VAL A 269 -1.85 18.89 -30.48
CA VAL A 269 -2.70 20.08 -30.38
C VAL A 269 -2.44 20.91 -31.64
N PRO A 270 -3.44 21.23 -32.49
CA PRO A 270 -3.23 22.17 -33.57
C PRO A 270 -3.19 23.58 -32.99
N GLU A 271 -2.03 24.20 -33.07
CA GLU A 271 -1.86 25.64 -32.87
C GLU A 271 -2.56 26.36 -34.04
N ALA A 272 -3.64 27.06 -33.73
CA ALA A 272 -4.43 27.79 -34.70
C ALA A 272 -3.65 29.02 -35.20
N LEU A 273 -3.15 28.96 -36.43
CA LEU A 273 -2.70 30.14 -37.17
C LEU A 273 -3.48 30.30 -38.47
N ARG A 274 -4.29 31.36 -38.43
CA ARG A 274 -4.94 32.16 -39.48
C ARG A 274 -4.63 31.80 -40.94
N SER A 275 -5.73 31.48 -41.61
CA SER A 275 -6.01 31.49 -43.06
C SER A 275 -5.32 32.57 -43.90
N SER A 276 -4.83 32.20 -45.10
CA SER A 276 -5.35 32.73 -46.37
C SER A 276 -4.83 32.01 -47.63
N ARG A 277 -5.79 31.63 -48.50
CA ARG A 277 -5.74 31.49 -49.99
C ARG A 277 -4.90 30.35 -50.57
N ALA A 278 -5.53 29.25 -51.00
CA ALA A 278 -6.18 29.01 -52.30
C ALA A 278 -5.18 28.69 -53.44
N LEU A 279 -5.24 27.48 -53.99
CA LEU A 279 -5.72 27.20 -55.35
C LEU A 279 -5.65 25.69 -55.67
N LEU A 280 -6.59 25.30 -56.53
CA LEU A 280 -6.97 23.95 -56.97
C LEU A 280 -6.01 23.32 -57.99
N SER A 281 -5.89 22.00 -57.93
CA SER A 281 -6.01 21.03 -59.06
C SER A 281 -5.88 19.63 -58.41
N GLY A 282 -6.63 18.57 -58.72
CA GLY A 282 -7.47 18.24 -59.87
C GLY A 282 -7.06 16.83 -60.32
N VAL A 283 -8.04 15.90 -60.39
CA VAL A 283 -8.01 14.57 -61.05
C VAL A 283 -7.15 13.49 -60.34
N GLY A 284 -7.61 12.26 -60.05
CA GLY A 284 -8.76 11.45 -60.45
C GLY A 284 -8.25 10.10 -60.96
N ALA A 285 -8.62 8.97 -60.32
CA ALA A 285 -8.78 7.66 -60.97
C ALA A 285 -9.31 6.60 -59.99
N VAL A 286 -10.31 5.89 -60.49
CA VAL A 286 -11.08 4.76 -59.95
C VAL A 286 -10.32 3.46 -60.19
N SER A 287 -10.45 2.44 -59.32
CA SER A 287 -10.89 1.09 -59.73
C SER A 287 -10.88 0.08 -58.59
N ALA A 288 -11.84 -0.83 -58.72
CA ALA A 288 -12.25 -1.88 -57.80
C ALA A 288 -11.38 -3.14 -57.92
N GLY A 289 -11.41 -3.96 -56.87
CA GLY A 289 -10.84 -5.31 -56.87
C GLY A 289 -11.51 -6.17 -55.80
N VAL A 290 -12.59 -6.85 -56.18
CA VAL A 290 -13.22 -7.92 -55.40
C VAL A 290 -12.38 -9.19 -55.56
N LEU A 291 -12.06 -9.86 -54.45
CA LEU A 291 -11.75 -11.29 -54.47
C LEU A 291 -12.42 -11.96 -53.27
N ALA A 292 -13.40 -12.80 -53.59
CA ALA A 292 -13.98 -13.79 -52.71
C ALA A 292 -13.19 -15.11 -52.88
N THR A 293 -12.85 -15.76 -51.77
CA THR A 293 -12.49 -17.18 -51.78
C THR A 293 -13.15 -17.88 -50.60
N VAL A 294 -14.04 -18.81 -50.97
CA VAL A 294 -14.66 -19.84 -50.14
C VAL A 294 -13.67 -20.98 -49.95
N LEU A 295 -13.57 -21.52 -48.73
CA LEU A 295 -13.06 -22.86 -48.46
C LEU A 295 -13.95 -23.49 -47.36
N ILE A 296 -14.55 -24.63 -47.69
CA ILE A 296 -15.37 -25.47 -46.81
C ILE A 296 -14.67 -26.85 -46.67
N ILE A 297 -14.92 -27.50 -45.53
CA ILE A 297 -14.79 -28.93 -45.17
C ILE A 297 -13.39 -29.29 -44.62
N SER A 298 -13.25 -29.71 -43.35
CA SER A 298 -13.73 -31.02 -42.87
C SER A 298 -13.97 -31.11 -41.36
N ALA A 299 -14.94 -31.97 -41.05
CA ALA A 299 -15.37 -32.39 -39.73
C ALA A 299 -14.39 -33.34 -39.02
N SER A 300 -14.43 -33.31 -37.69
CA SER A 300 -14.39 -34.53 -36.87
C SER A 300 -15.07 -34.28 -35.53
N SER A 301 -16.20 -34.95 -35.32
CA SER A 301 -16.80 -35.20 -34.02
C SER A 301 -15.85 -36.07 -33.18
N HIS A 302 -15.69 -35.76 -31.90
CA HIS A 302 -15.36 -36.75 -30.86
C HIS A 302 -16.23 -36.42 -29.65
N ASP A 303 -17.27 -37.23 -29.51
CA ASP A 303 -18.12 -37.36 -28.34
C ASP A 303 -17.70 -38.64 -27.63
N GLY A 304 -17.70 -38.66 -26.30
CA GLY A 304 -17.47 -39.87 -25.52
C GLY A 304 -16.63 -39.67 -24.26
N GLY A 305 -17.29 -39.74 -23.11
CA GLY A 305 -16.61 -39.78 -21.81
C GLY A 305 -17.55 -39.72 -20.62
N GLU A 306 -18.59 -40.55 -20.62
CA GLU A 306 -19.42 -40.92 -19.47
C GLU A 306 -18.56 -41.28 -18.24
N ALA A 307 -18.87 -40.69 -17.08
CA ALA A 307 -18.48 -41.23 -15.78
C ALA A 307 -19.58 -40.93 -14.74
N ASP A 308 -20.34 -41.96 -14.38
CA ASP A 308 -21.21 -42.02 -13.20
C ASP A 308 -20.44 -41.70 -11.91
N PRO A 309 -21.03 -40.97 -10.94
CA PRO A 309 -20.66 -41.09 -9.54
C PRO A 309 -21.53 -42.15 -8.87
N ALA A 310 -20.97 -43.32 -8.63
CA ALA A 310 -21.55 -44.29 -7.71
C ALA A 310 -21.50 -43.73 -6.28
N GLY A 311 -22.68 -43.60 -5.67
CA GLY A 311 -22.81 -43.33 -4.25
C GLY A 311 -22.32 -44.51 -3.41
N SER A 312 -21.81 -44.20 -2.21
CA SER A 312 -21.76 -45.18 -1.13
C SER A 312 -22.05 -44.49 0.19
N ASN A 313 -23.26 -44.74 0.68
CA ASN A 313 -23.61 -44.61 2.08
C ASN A 313 -22.88 -45.73 2.84
N SER A 314 -22.22 -45.39 3.94
CA SER A 314 -21.93 -46.36 5.00
C SER A 314 -21.96 -45.65 6.34
N ALA A 315 -23.02 -45.95 7.09
CA ALA A 315 -23.05 -45.83 8.53
C ALA A 315 -22.18 -46.95 9.12
N ALA A 316 -21.30 -46.61 10.06
CA ALA A 316 -20.71 -47.56 10.97
C ALA A 316 -20.33 -46.85 12.28
N ASP A 317 -20.97 -47.27 13.37
CA ASP A 317 -20.56 -47.05 14.75
C ASP A 317 -19.08 -47.45 14.95
N GLY A 318 -18.31 -46.56 15.59
CA GLY A 318 -16.90 -46.80 15.90
C GLY A 318 -16.41 -45.87 17.01
N LYS A 319 -16.23 -46.45 18.19
CA LYS A 319 -15.82 -45.82 19.44
C LYS A 319 -14.31 -45.52 19.45
N GLY A 320 -13.95 -44.22 19.51
CA GLY A 320 -12.62 -43.66 19.89
C GLY A 320 -11.60 -43.47 18.74
N PRO A 321 -10.62 -42.54 18.86
CA PRO A 321 -10.21 -41.73 20.01
C PRO A 321 -10.43 -40.21 19.82
N THR A 322 -10.46 -39.48 20.93
CA THR A 322 -10.31 -38.02 20.99
C THR A 322 -9.02 -37.57 20.30
N SER A 323 -9.14 -36.98 19.10
CA SER A 323 -8.12 -36.11 18.54
C SER A 323 -8.29 -34.72 19.16
N ALA A 324 -7.40 -34.37 20.07
CA ALA A 324 -7.20 -33.00 20.49
C ALA A 324 -6.72 -32.19 19.28
N THR A 325 -7.53 -31.25 18.83
CA THR A 325 -7.11 -30.18 17.91
C THR A 325 -6.06 -29.32 18.62
N PRO A 326 -4.94 -28.95 17.97
CA PRO A 326 -3.97 -28.03 18.58
C PRO A 326 -4.63 -26.66 18.82
N PRO A 327 -4.30 -25.94 19.91
CA PRO A 327 -4.77 -24.57 20.09
C PRO A 327 -4.03 -23.69 19.08
N GLY A 328 -4.76 -23.05 18.17
CA GLY A 328 -4.12 -22.16 17.19
C GLY A 328 -4.88 -21.90 15.88
N THR A 329 -6.19 -22.17 15.82
CA THR A 329 -7.02 -21.61 14.74
C THR A 329 -7.93 -20.57 15.37
N ALA A 330 -7.59 -19.29 15.17
CA ALA A 330 -8.51 -18.19 15.39
C ALA A 330 -9.70 -18.38 14.43
N GLY A 331 -10.75 -19.02 14.91
CA GLY A 331 -12.04 -19.05 14.23
C GLY A 331 -12.70 -17.70 14.40
N LEU A 332 -13.05 -17.04 13.28
CA LEU A 332 -13.90 -15.86 13.27
C LEU A 332 -15.22 -16.20 13.98
N PRO A 333 -15.73 -15.37 14.92
CA PRO A 333 -17.06 -15.55 15.46
C PRO A 333 -18.07 -15.39 14.31
N SER A 334 -18.74 -16.48 13.94
CA SER A 334 -19.72 -16.51 12.84
C SER A 334 -21.15 -16.26 13.34
N ALA A 335 -21.31 -15.61 14.50
CA ALA A 335 -22.62 -15.23 15.03
C ALA A 335 -22.51 -13.91 15.81
N PRO A 336 -23.53 -13.03 15.73
CA PRO A 336 -23.62 -11.87 16.62
C PRO A 336 -23.75 -12.38 18.06
N GLY A 337 -22.72 -12.14 18.85
CA GLY A 337 -22.62 -12.59 20.23
C GLY A 337 -21.81 -11.61 21.04
N VAL A 338 -22.14 -11.48 22.33
CA VAL A 338 -21.36 -10.65 23.25
C VAL A 338 -20.01 -11.30 23.50
N THR A 339 -18.95 -10.58 23.20
CA THR A 339 -17.56 -11.00 23.39
C THR A 339 -16.77 -9.94 24.16
N ARG A 340 -15.66 -10.36 24.74
CA ARG A 340 -14.57 -9.44 25.10
C ARG A 340 -13.54 -9.46 23.98
N LEU A 341 -12.77 -8.39 23.85
CA LEU A 341 -11.68 -8.30 22.88
C LEU A 341 -10.36 -8.17 23.64
N ARG A 342 -9.54 -9.22 23.61
CA ARG A 342 -8.21 -9.23 24.24
C ARG A 342 -7.13 -8.95 23.21
N ASN A 343 -6.24 -8.01 23.51
CA ASN A 343 -5.09 -7.72 22.67
C ASN A 343 -4.03 -8.83 22.82
N ALA A 344 -3.54 -9.37 21.70
CA ALA A 344 -2.59 -10.47 21.72
C ALA A 344 -1.16 -10.06 22.14
N GLY A 345 -0.77 -8.80 21.94
CA GLY A 345 0.55 -8.29 22.30
C GLY A 345 0.66 -7.89 23.77
N ALA A 346 -0.32 -7.14 24.27
CA ALA A 346 -0.32 -6.61 25.63
C ALA A 346 -0.95 -7.54 26.68
N ASP A 347 -1.72 -8.55 26.23
CA ASP A 347 -2.48 -9.45 27.09
C ASP A 347 -3.59 -8.78 27.93
N LEU A 348 -4.05 -7.61 27.47
CA LEU A 348 -5.07 -6.76 28.10
C LEU A 348 -6.32 -6.65 27.24
N CYS A 349 -7.46 -6.33 27.86
CA CYS A 349 -8.75 -6.24 27.20
C CYS A 349 -9.14 -4.80 26.83
N LEU A 350 -9.90 -4.68 25.75
CA LEU A 350 -10.54 -3.44 25.33
C LEU A 350 -11.63 -3.02 26.33
N ASP A 351 -11.45 -1.86 26.94
CA ASP A 351 -12.38 -1.28 27.92
C ASP A 351 -12.75 0.15 27.54
N ILE A 352 -13.87 0.62 28.09
CA ILE A 352 -14.29 2.02 27.99
C ILE A 352 -13.60 2.82 29.10
N ARG A 353 -13.03 3.97 28.72
CA ARG A 353 -12.47 4.94 29.67
C ARG A 353 -13.61 5.66 30.39
N ASP A 354 -13.54 5.69 31.71
CA ASP A 354 -14.52 6.32 32.59
C ASP A 354 -15.95 5.79 32.38
N LEU A 355 -16.95 6.67 32.51
CA LEU A 355 -18.36 6.30 32.31
C LEU A 355 -18.68 6.22 30.80
N PRO A 356 -19.44 5.21 30.34
CA PRO A 356 -19.92 5.12 28.96
C PRO A 356 -20.78 6.34 28.60
N LYS A 357 -20.27 7.17 27.70
CA LYS A 357 -20.97 8.29 27.06
C LYS A 357 -20.29 8.58 25.72
N GLU A 358 -20.97 9.34 24.87
CA GLU A 358 -20.38 9.83 23.63
C GLU A 358 -19.09 10.62 23.90
N GLY A 359 -18.02 10.27 23.20
CA GLY A 359 -16.68 10.83 23.34
C GLY A 359 -15.81 10.19 24.44
N SER A 360 -16.32 9.22 25.21
CA SER A 360 -15.47 8.45 26.12
C SER A 360 -14.44 7.66 25.34
N GLY A 361 -13.17 7.76 25.71
CA GLY A 361 -12.09 7.01 25.05
C GLY A 361 -12.20 5.51 25.26
N ALA A 362 -11.53 4.74 24.42
CA ALA A 362 -11.27 3.32 24.66
C ALA A 362 -9.84 3.13 25.18
N LYS A 363 -9.63 2.14 26.06
CA LYS A 363 -8.33 1.86 26.67
C LYS A 363 -8.04 0.36 26.80
N LEU A 364 -6.78 0.03 27.06
CA LEU A 364 -6.41 -1.28 27.61
C LEU A 364 -6.68 -1.34 29.12
N ALA A 365 -7.21 -2.47 29.57
CA ALA A 365 -7.40 -2.76 30.99
C ALA A 365 -7.24 -4.26 31.27
N GLU A 366 -7.06 -4.61 32.54
CA GLU A 366 -7.10 -6.02 32.94
C GLU A 366 -8.42 -6.67 32.51
N CYS A 367 -8.33 -7.87 31.96
CA CYS A 367 -9.49 -8.58 31.44
C CYS A 367 -10.44 -9.02 32.56
N THR A 368 -11.60 -8.38 32.63
CA THR A 368 -12.68 -8.68 33.60
C THR A 368 -14.00 -8.97 32.88
N ALA A 369 -15.03 -9.41 33.60
CA ALA A 369 -16.35 -9.67 33.01
C ALA A 369 -17.28 -8.45 33.08
N VAL A 370 -16.74 -7.25 33.31
CA VAL A 370 -17.54 -6.02 33.40
C VAL A 370 -18.15 -5.67 32.04
N TRP A 371 -19.38 -5.18 32.08
CA TRP A 371 -20.14 -4.68 30.93
C TRP A 371 -19.41 -3.63 30.07
N THR A 372 -18.46 -2.86 30.60
CA THR A 372 -17.67 -1.90 29.82
C THR A 372 -16.61 -2.53 28.92
N GLN A 373 -16.27 -3.80 29.15
CA GLN A 373 -15.37 -4.60 28.30
C GLN A 373 -16.13 -5.55 27.35
N GLN A 374 -17.47 -5.46 27.34
CA GLN A 374 -18.33 -6.33 26.55
C GLN A 374 -18.78 -5.61 25.28
N TRP A 375 -18.54 -6.26 24.15
CA TRP A 375 -18.78 -5.74 22.82
C TRP A 375 -19.64 -6.72 22.02
N THR A 376 -20.57 -6.19 21.24
CA THR A 376 -21.32 -6.97 20.25
C THR A 376 -20.78 -6.60 18.89
N TYR A 377 -20.23 -7.58 18.18
CA TYR A 377 -19.87 -7.43 16.77
C TYR A 377 -21.04 -7.94 15.92
N GLU A 378 -21.66 -7.05 15.16
CA GLU A 378 -22.83 -7.35 14.33
C GLU A 378 -22.41 -7.78 12.91
N ASP A 379 -23.34 -8.40 12.18
CA ASP A 379 -23.07 -8.97 10.85
C ASP A 379 -22.63 -7.92 9.81
N ASP A 380 -23.01 -6.66 10.02
CA ASP A 380 -22.63 -5.52 9.18
C ASP A 380 -21.26 -4.91 9.57
N GLY A 381 -20.58 -5.49 10.56
CA GLY A 381 -19.28 -5.03 11.07
C GLY A 381 -19.37 -3.99 12.19
N LEU A 382 -20.57 -3.63 12.65
CA LEU A 382 -20.76 -2.65 13.70
C LEU A 382 -20.27 -3.21 15.05
N LEU A 383 -19.39 -2.47 15.74
CA LEU A 383 -18.88 -2.86 17.05
C LEU A 383 -19.56 -2.05 18.16
N ARG A 384 -20.62 -2.61 18.74
CA ARG A 384 -21.51 -1.95 19.71
C ARG A 384 -21.09 -2.24 21.15
N SER A 385 -21.15 -1.22 22.01
CA SER A 385 -20.97 -1.41 23.45
C SER A 385 -22.19 -2.08 24.09
N VAL A 386 -21.96 -3.05 24.97
CA VAL A 386 -23.04 -3.61 25.82
C VAL A 386 -23.40 -2.66 26.97
N ALA A 387 -22.47 -1.81 27.41
CA ALA A 387 -22.71 -0.87 28.49
C ALA A 387 -23.71 0.25 28.12
N ASP A 388 -23.71 0.64 26.84
CA ASP A 388 -24.73 1.51 26.25
C ASP A 388 -24.96 1.09 24.79
N PRO A 389 -26.08 0.43 24.46
CA PRO A 389 -26.37 -0.03 23.10
C PRO A 389 -26.51 1.11 22.07
N GLY A 390 -26.68 2.36 22.49
CA GLY A 390 -26.68 3.52 21.61
C GLY A 390 -25.26 3.95 21.17
N LEU A 391 -24.22 3.38 21.78
CA LEU A 391 -22.82 3.73 21.55
C LEU A 391 -22.05 2.60 20.86
N CYS A 392 -21.25 3.00 19.88
CA CYS A 392 -20.40 2.13 19.08
C CYS A 392 -18.95 2.61 19.14
N LEU A 393 -18.01 1.68 18.95
CA LEU A 393 -16.60 2.02 18.89
C LEU A 393 -16.35 2.82 17.61
N ASP A 394 -15.93 4.08 17.75
CA ASP A 394 -15.74 5.05 16.68
C ASP A 394 -14.25 5.34 16.52
N SER A 395 -13.74 5.06 15.34
CA SER A 395 -12.31 5.14 15.02
C SER A 395 -11.90 6.41 14.28
N HIS A 396 -12.86 7.28 13.91
CA HIS A 396 -12.57 8.43 13.05
C HIS A 396 -12.96 9.78 13.68
N LYS A 397 -13.77 9.75 14.74
CA LYS A 397 -14.29 10.95 15.40
C LYS A 397 -13.24 11.83 16.06
N ASP A 398 -12.17 11.26 16.64
CA ASP A 398 -11.16 12.02 17.38
C ASP A 398 -9.73 11.73 16.90
N ALA A 399 -9.36 12.30 15.76
CA ALA A 399 -7.99 12.41 15.24
C ALA A 399 -7.05 11.20 15.48
N GLY A 400 -7.56 9.98 15.30
CA GLY A 400 -6.81 8.73 15.43
C GLY A 400 -6.87 8.06 16.82
N VAL A 401 -7.49 8.69 17.81
CA VAL A 401 -7.90 8.09 19.10
C VAL A 401 -9.30 7.52 18.93
N VAL A 402 -9.49 6.31 19.44
CA VAL A 402 -10.74 5.56 19.33
C VAL A 402 -11.60 5.89 20.55
N VAL A 403 -12.83 6.29 20.28
CA VAL A 403 -13.78 6.78 21.30
C VAL A 403 -15.14 6.11 21.10
N LEU A 404 -16.06 6.32 22.02
CA LEU A 404 -17.46 5.95 21.82
C LEU A 404 -18.18 7.01 20.98
N GLY A 405 -18.66 6.63 19.81
CA GLY A 405 -19.58 7.42 18.99
C GLY A 405 -21.02 6.91 19.16
N THR A 406 -22.01 7.71 18.75
CA THR A 406 -23.37 7.18 18.56
C THR A 406 -23.33 6.07 17.51
N CYS A 407 -24.16 5.03 17.59
CA CYS A 407 -24.21 4.04 16.50
C CYS A 407 -24.87 4.64 15.25
N ALA A 408 -24.42 4.22 14.06
CA ALA A 408 -24.86 4.74 12.77
C ALA A 408 -25.37 3.62 11.86
N ASP A 409 -26.40 3.90 11.07
CA ASP A 409 -26.82 3.00 9.98
C ASP A 409 -25.72 2.88 8.92
N GLU A 410 -25.76 1.82 8.11
CA GLU A 410 -24.70 1.50 7.12
C GLU A 410 -24.54 2.61 6.08
N ASP A 411 -25.64 3.16 5.56
CA ASP A 411 -25.64 4.21 4.53
C ASP A 411 -25.41 5.63 5.08
N ALA A 412 -25.23 5.79 6.40
CA ALA A 412 -24.98 7.11 6.98
C ALA A 412 -23.58 7.61 6.64
N GLU A 413 -23.37 8.94 6.60
CA GLU A 413 -22.07 9.56 6.30
C GLU A 413 -20.93 9.05 7.22
N ARG A 414 -21.27 8.65 8.44
CA ARG A 414 -20.38 8.11 9.46
C ARG A 414 -20.55 6.60 9.68
N GLY A 415 -21.20 5.91 8.74
CA GLY A 415 -21.47 4.47 8.83
C GLY A 415 -20.18 3.66 8.92
N ASP A 416 -19.17 4.04 8.15
CA ASP A 416 -17.86 3.38 8.11
C ASP A 416 -16.98 3.70 9.33
N ASP A 417 -17.24 4.78 10.06
CA ASP A 417 -16.44 5.23 11.21
C ASP A 417 -16.55 4.27 12.42
N VAL A 418 -17.68 3.56 12.50
CA VAL A 418 -18.08 2.66 13.60
C VAL A 418 -18.10 1.17 13.21
N ARG A 419 -17.67 0.84 11.97
CA ARG A 419 -17.68 -0.51 11.42
C ARG A 419 -16.27 -1.01 11.14
N TYR A 420 -16.07 -2.28 11.40
CA TYR A 420 -14.79 -2.94 11.25
C TYR A 420 -14.93 -4.23 10.46
N ASP A 421 -13.91 -4.53 9.64
CA ASP A 421 -13.72 -5.86 9.09
C ASP A 421 -12.66 -6.60 9.92
N ILE A 422 -12.97 -7.82 10.33
CA ILE A 422 -12.06 -8.67 11.11
C ILE A 422 -11.26 -9.58 10.17
N THR A 423 -9.94 -9.49 10.21
CA THR A 423 -9.07 -10.38 9.42
C THR A 423 -8.96 -11.77 10.04
N VAL A 424 -8.49 -12.75 9.28
CA VAL A 424 -8.21 -14.10 9.79
C VAL A 424 -7.12 -14.13 10.88
N GLN A 425 -6.32 -13.08 10.97
CA GLN A 425 -5.30 -12.88 12.00
C GLN A 425 -5.84 -12.15 13.25
N GLY A 426 -7.11 -11.72 13.24
CA GLY A 426 -7.74 -10.98 14.34
C GLY A 426 -7.47 -9.47 14.30
N GLU A 427 -7.06 -8.89 13.17
CA GLU A 427 -6.95 -7.43 13.05
C GLU A 427 -8.35 -6.83 12.87
N LEU A 428 -8.67 -5.77 13.60
CA LEU A 428 -9.89 -4.96 13.44
C LEU A 428 -9.59 -3.78 12.50
N LEU A 429 -10.07 -3.85 11.26
CA LEU A 429 -9.80 -2.86 10.22
C LEU A 429 -11.01 -1.92 10.10
N PRO A 430 -10.87 -0.61 10.36
CA PRO A 430 -12.00 0.29 10.18
C PRO A 430 -12.35 0.42 8.69
N ARG A 431 -13.65 0.44 8.35
CA ARG A 431 -14.09 0.45 6.95
C ARG A 431 -13.77 1.73 6.19
N TRP A 432 -13.60 2.85 6.89
CA TRP A 432 -13.24 4.12 6.27
C TRP A 432 -11.79 4.16 5.76
N ASP A 433 -10.90 3.30 6.27
CA ASP A 433 -9.55 3.09 5.75
C ASP A 433 -8.96 1.72 6.15
N GLU A 434 -9.11 0.73 5.27
CA GLU A 434 -8.64 -0.66 5.44
C GLU A 434 -7.11 -0.83 5.56
N ARG A 435 -6.33 0.25 5.41
CA ARG A 435 -4.88 0.28 5.62
C ARG A 435 -4.50 0.52 7.08
N LEU A 436 -5.49 0.85 7.91
CA LEU A 436 -5.32 1.05 9.34
C LEU A 436 -5.85 -0.17 10.10
N ALA A 437 -5.38 -0.34 11.34
CA ALA A 437 -5.87 -1.34 12.27
C ALA A 437 -5.99 -0.75 13.67
N LEU A 438 -6.99 -1.22 14.40
CA LEU A 438 -7.17 -0.90 15.81
C LEU A 438 -5.99 -1.47 16.62
N ALA A 439 -5.34 -0.63 17.42
CA ALA A 439 -4.19 -1.02 18.22
C ALA A 439 -4.08 -0.13 19.46
N PRO A 440 -3.48 -0.62 20.56
CA PRO A 440 -3.19 0.24 21.69
C PRO A 440 -2.02 1.17 21.36
N ALA A 441 -1.96 2.33 22.02
CA ALA A 441 -0.88 3.31 21.84
C ALA A 441 0.48 2.71 22.26
N ASP A 442 0.49 1.96 23.36
CA ASP A 442 1.58 1.16 23.92
C ASP A 442 1.00 -0.09 24.63
N ASP A 443 1.82 -0.88 25.30
CA ASP A 443 1.40 -2.15 25.93
C ASP A 443 1.05 -2.01 27.43
N ASP A 444 1.00 -0.78 27.96
CA ASP A 444 0.74 -0.54 29.38
C ASP A 444 -0.77 -0.61 29.70
N PRO A 445 -1.16 -0.94 30.95
CA PRO A 445 -2.52 -0.73 31.43
C PRO A 445 -2.91 0.75 31.29
N ASP A 446 -4.18 0.99 30.95
CA ASP A 446 -4.76 2.32 30.68
C ASP A 446 -4.27 3.02 29.41
N ALA A 447 -3.48 2.36 28.56
CA ALA A 447 -3.09 2.86 27.24
C ALA A 447 -4.32 3.16 26.38
N ASP A 448 -4.33 4.29 25.67
CA ASP A 448 -5.40 4.63 24.74
C ASP A 448 -5.41 3.68 23.54
N ILE A 449 -6.62 3.40 23.04
CA ILE A 449 -6.78 2.70 21.78
C ILE A 449 -6.78 3.72 20.65
N VAL A 450 -6.00 3.42 19.62
CA VAL A 450 -5.77 4.28 18.48
C VAL A 450 -5.90 3.47 17.19
N VAL A 451 -5.93 4.18 16.06
CA VAL A 451 -5.83 3.54 14.75
C VAL A 451 -4.42 3.73 14.21
N LYS A 452 -3.69 2.63 13.98
CA LYS A 452 -2.32 2.63 13.46
C LYS A 452 -2.28 2.07 12.04
N VAL A 453 -1.26 2.44 11.28
CA VAL A 453 -0.99 1.79 9.98
C VAL A 453 -0.71 0.32 10.21
N ARG A 454 -1.29 -0.54 9.38
CA ARG A 454 -1.10 -1.99 9.45
C ARG A 454 0.37 -2.36 9.27
N ASP A 455 0.91 -3.13 10.21
CA ASP A 455 2.29 -3.61 10.14
C ASP A 455 2.40 -5.12 9.83
N HIS A 456 1.25 -5.82 9.81
CA HIS A 456 1.04 -7.23 9.47
C HIS A 456 1.89 -8.24 10.25
N SER A 457 2.67 -7.80 11.23
CA SER A 457 3.68 -8.61 11.91
C SER A 457 3.64 -8.46 13.43
N SER A 458 3.04 -7.39 13.96
CA SER A 458 2.92 -7.16 15.38
C SER A 458 1.69 -7.86 15.97
N ASP A 459 1.86 -8.51 17.12
CA ASP A 459 0.75 -9.02 17.93
C ASP A 459 -0.06 -7.88 18.58
N ALA A 460 0.49 -6.66 18.65
CA ALA A 460 -0.21 -5.49 19.21
C ALA A 460 -1.43 -5.05 18.37
N GLN A 461 -1.52 -5.46 17.09
CA GLN A 461 -2.67 -5.15 16.22
C GLN A 461 -3.71 -6.29 16.16
N ARG A 462 -3.49 -7.36 16.92
CA ARG A 462 -4.34 -8.56 16.91
C ARG A 462 -5.24 -8.58 18.13
N TRP A 463 -6.53 -8.77 17.88
CA TRP A 463 -7.58 -8.85 18.88
C TRP A 463 -8.24 -10.22 18.84
N GLN A 464 -8.26 -10.87 19.99
CA GLN A 464 -8.84 -12.19 20.16
C GLN A 464 -10.22 -12.02 20.80
N PRO A 465 -11.30 -12.42 20.12
CA PRO A 465 -12.61 -12.46 20.72
C PRO A 465 -12.63 -13.59 21.76
N GLU A 466 -12.78 -13.22 23.03
CA GLU A 466 -12.97 -14.16 24.13
C GLU A 466 -14.46 -14.23 24.50
N PRO A 467 -15.09 -15.41 24.44
CA PRO A 467 -16.44 -15.58 24.93
C PRO A 467 -16.47 -15.27 26.43
N LEU A 468 -17.54 -14.64 26.89
CA LEU A 468 -17.74 -14.43 28.32
C LEU A 468 -17.85 -15.79 29.02
N PRO A 469 -17.28 -15.94 30.23
CA PRO A 469 -17.48 -17.14 31.02
C PRO A 469 -18.97 -17.31 31.30
N THR A 470 -19.62 -18.26 30.63
CA THR A 470 -20.98 -18.67 30.93
C THR A 470 -20.97 -19.26 32.33
N ALA A 471 -21.73 -18.66 33.24
CA ALA A 471 -21.99 -19.21 34.57
C ALA A 471 -22.91 -20.43 34.48
N GLU A 472 -22.54 -21.46 33.73
CA GLU A 472 -23.16 -22.78 33.79
C GLU A 472 -22.07 -23.85 33.67
N GLY A 473 -21.63 -24.29 34.84
CA GLY A 473 -20.66 -25.36 35.05
C GLY A 473 -20.89 -25.97 36.43
N SER A 474 -22.10 -26.51 36.61
CA SER A 474 -22.52 -27.58 37.51
C SER A 474 -21.79 -27.73 38.85
N LEU A 475 -22.55 -27.46 39.91
CA LEU A 475 -22.47 -28.18 41.18
C LEU A 475 -22.47 -29.69 40.89
N SER A 476 -21.29 -30.30 40.77
CA SER A 476 -21.15 -31.73 40.95
C SER A 476 -21.44 -32.01 42.41
N ILE A 477 -22.63 -32.57 42.66
CA ILE A 477 -22.95 -33.29 43.88
C ILE A 477 -21.73 -34.16 44.22
N GLU A 478 -21.07 -33.88 45.34
CA GLU A 478 -20.11 -34.81 45.92
C GLU A 478 -20.88 -36.10 46.22
N GLU A 479 -20.75 -37.07 45.33
CA GLU A 479 -21.06 -38.45 45.64
C GLU A 479 -20.08 -38.87 46.73
N GLN A 480 -20.60 -38.85 47.95
CA GLN A 480 -19.97 -39.24 49.19
C GLN A 480 -19.35 -40.63 49.03
N ARG A 481 -18.04 -40.66 48.74
CA ARG A 481 -17.28 -41.89 48.66
C ARG A 481 -16.97 -42.35 50.07
N ASP A 482 -17.67 -43.39 50.52
CA ASP A 482 -17.37 -44.11 51.76
C ASP A 482 -15.86 -44.43 51.87
N PRO A 483 -15.24 -44.24 53.04
CA PRO A 483 -13.82 -44.51 53.22
C PRO A 483 -13.56 -46.02 53.23
N ALA A 484 -12.92 -46.52 52.17
CA ALA A 484 -12.42 -47.89 52.15
C ALA A 484 -11.21 -48.03 53.09
N ALA A 485 -11.47 -48.56 54.27
CA ALA A 485 -10.45 -49.01 55.21
C ALA A 485 -9.80 -50.32 54.73
N ARG A 486 -8.53 -50.19 54.33
CA ARG A 486 -7.40 -51.14 54.43
C ARG A 486 -7.71 -52.61 54.79
N GLN A 487 -7.37 -53.54 53.88
CA GLN A 487 -7.04 -54.92 54.26
C GLN A 487 -5.64 -55.32 53.80
N VAL A 488 -5.00 -56.04 54.73
CA VAL A 488 -3.61 -56.47 54.80
C VAL A 488 -3.44 -57.78 54.03
N THR A 489 -2.43 -57.87 53.18
CA THR A 489 -2.00 -59.13 52.56
C THR A 489 -0.98 -59.80 53.49
N LEU A 490 -1.39 -60.89 54.15
CA LEU A 490 -0.46 -61.83 54.80
C LEU A 490 -0.02 -62.87 53.76
N THR A 491 1.29 -62.98 53.58
CA THR A 491 1.96 -64.00 52.77
C THR A 491 1.80 -65.38 53.40
N ASP A 492 1.31 -66.32 52.59
CA ASP A 492 1.18 -67.73 52.93
C ASP A 492 2.55 -68.43 52.87
N GLY A 493 2.86 -69.23 53.89
CA GLY A 493 4.18 -69.83 54.09
C GLY A 493 4.12 -71.16 54.83
N ARG A 494 3.92 -72.24 54.05
CA ARG A 494 4.41 -73.63 54.20
C ARG A 494 4.24 -74.40 55.52
N THR A 495 3.45 -75.48 55.40
CA THR A 495 3.77 -76.91 55.68
C THR A 495 4.73 -77.31 56.81
N ALA A 496 4.19 -78.22 57.64
CA ALA A 496 4.82 -79.26 58.48
C ALA A 496 5.52 -78.81 59.77
#